data_AF-A0A7Y2XGE2-F1
#
_entry.id   AF-A0A7Y2XGE2-F1
#
_cell.length_a   1.000
_cell.length_b   1.000
_cell.length_c   1.000
_cell.angle_alpha   90.00
_cell.angle_beta   90.00
_cell.angle_gamma   90.00
#
_symmetry.space_group_name_H-M   'P 1'
#
loop_
_entity.id
_entity.type
_entity.pdbx_description
1 polymer ?
#
loop_
_entity_poly.entity_id
_entity_poly.type
_entity_poly.pdbx_seq_one_letter_code
_entity_poly.pdbx_strand_id
1 'polypeptide(L)' 'MKYRAACLLVFLAACDAPQPVQTESDEPWFEDVARESGLDFVHVRALESRYWLPEIMSGGAAWLDYDGDGDPDLY' A
#
# COMPACT_ATOMS: atom_id res chain seq x y z
N MET A 1 59.30 12.45 -12.15
CA MET A 1 59.20 13.39 -11.02
C MET A 1 58.73 14.75 -11.54
N LYS A 2 57.46 15.11 -11.32
CA LYS A 2 56.85 16.46 -11.34
C LYS A 2 55.32 16.30 -11.29
N TYR A 3 54.79 16.06 -10.09
CA TYR A 3 53.36 16.24 -9.81
C TYR A 3 53.12 17.73 -9.60
N ARG A 4 52.26 18.34 -10.42
CA ARG A 4 51.69 19.65 -10.12
C ARG A 4 50.18 19.50 -10.07
N ALA A 5 49.68 19.67 -8.85
CA ALA A 5 48.29 19.68 -8.45
C ALA A 5 47.39 20.42 -9.45
N ALA A 6 46.45 19.69 -10.03
CA ALA A 6 45.18 20.26 -10.47
C ALA A 6 44.14 19.77 -9.46
N CYS A 7 44.16 20.42 -8.30
CA CYS A 7 43.06 20.33 -7.35
C CYS A 7 41.78 20.82 -8.03
N LEU A 8 40.76 19.98 -7.95
CA LEU A 8 39.47 20.37 -7.39
C LEU A 8 38.65 21.38 -8.21
N LEU A 9 37.97 20.91 -9.26
CA LEU A 9 36.74 21.53 -9.77
C LEU A 9 35.73 20.46 -10.19
N VAL A 10 35.35 19.60 -9.24
CA VAL A 10 34.12 18.77 -9.34
C VAL A 10 33.32 19.00 -8.07
N PHE A 11 32.75 20.20 -7.94
CA PHE A 11 31.72 20.50 -6.94
C PHE A 11 31.13 21.84 -7.35
N LEU A 12 30.06 21.84 -8.16
CA LEU A 12 29.09 22.94 -8.32
C LEU A 12 28.14 22.60 -9.48
N ALA A 13 27.23 21.65 -9.27
CA ALA A 13 25.94 21.58 -9.98
C ALA A 13 25.03 20.48 -9.40
N ALA A 14 24.96 20.34 -8.08
CA ALA A 14 23.78 19.74 -7.47
C ALA A 14 22.96 20.89 -6.89
N CYS A 15 22.38 21.70 -7.78
CA CYS A 15 21.25 22.52 -7.38
C CYS A 15 20.13 21.52 -7.07
N ASP A 16 19.69 21.50 -5.82
CA ASP A 16 18.45 20.88 -5.39
C ASP A 16 17.32 21.67 -6.07
N ALA A 17 17.06 21.36 -7.34
CA ALA A 17 15.90 21.88 -8.03
C ALA A 17 14.68 21.27 -7.33
N PRO A 18 13.68 22.07 -6.91
CA PRO A 18 12.46 21.51 -6.35
C PRO A 18 11.90 20.54 -7.38
N GLN A 19 11.92 19.24 -7.04
CA GLN A 19 11.26 18.26 -7.88
C GLN A 19 9.79 18.67 -7.95
N PRO A 20 9.16 18.62 -9.14
CA PRO A 20 7.73 18.82 -9.22
C PRO A 20 7.09 17.84 -8.23
N VAL A 21 6.43 18.39 -7.20
CA VAL A 21 5.62 17.59 -6.28
C VAL A 21 4.66 16.84 -7.17
N GLN A 22 4.81 15.52 -7.24
CA GLN A 22 3.87 14.70 -7.98
C GLN A 22 2.50 14.98 -7.35
N THR A 23 1.61 15.57 -8.15
CA THR A 23 0.24 15.80 -7.74
C THR A 23 -0.30 14.45 -7.30
N GLU A 24 -0.72 14.36 -6.04
CA GLU A 24 -1.38 13.17 -5.54
C GLU A 24 -2.53 12.82 -6.51
N SER A 25 -2.63 11.54 -6.86
CA SER A 25 -3.69 11.03 -7.71
C SER A 25 -5.06 11.53 -7.23
N ASP A 26 -5.87 12.08 -8.13
CA ASP A 26 -7.28 12.41 -7.84
C ASP A 26 -8.12 11.15 -7.57
N GLU A 27 -7.60 9.96 -7.92
CA GLU A 27 -8.25 8.67 -7.72
C GLU A 27 -8.05 8.16 -6.30
N PRO A 28 -9.11 7.63 -5.65
CA PRO A 28 -9.02 7.13 -4.29
C PRO A 28 -8.06 5.93 -4.20
N TRP A 29 -7.23 5.90 -3.15
CA TRP A 29 -6.40 4.74 -2.79
C TRP A 29 -7.22 3.47 -2.51
N PHE A 30 -8.46 3.65 -2.05
CA PHE A 30 -9.38 2.57 -1.69
C PHE A 30 -10.82 2.99 -2.00
N GLU A 31 -11.56 2.09 -2.64
CA GLU A 31 -12.98 2.25 -2.93
C GLU A 31 -13.77 1.12 -2.26
N ASP A 32 -14.76 1.48 -1.44
CA ASP A 32 -15.68 0.51 -0.85
C ASP A 32 -16.80 0.18 -1.84
N VAL A 33 -16.67 -0.97 -2.50
CA VAL A 33 -17.65 -1.49 -3.47
C VAL A 33 -18.56 -2.57 -2.88
N ALA A 34 -18.57 -2.79 -1.55
CA ALA A 34 -19.27 -3.92 -0.94
C ALA A 34 -20.76 -3.95 -1.32
N ARG A 35 -21.45 -2.81 -1.15
CA ARG A 35 -22.87 -2.67 -1.48
C ARG A 35 -23.17 -2.86 -2.96
N GLU A 36 -22.32 -2.29 -3.83
CA GLU A 36 -22.47 -2.36 -5.28
C GLU A 36 -22.24 -3.79 -5.79
N SER A 37 -21.35 -4.51 -5.12
CA SER A 37 -21.07 -5.93 -5.34
C SER A 37 -22.11 -6.86 -4.70
N GLY A 38 -23.14 -6.32 -4.04
CA GLY A 38 -24.20 -7.10 -3.38
C GLY A 38 -23.78 -7.78 -2.08
N LEU A 39 -22.65 -7.39 -1.47
CA LEU A 39 -22.19 -7.89 -0.19
C LEU A 39 -22.85 -7.09 0.96
N ASP A 40 -23.67 -7.79 1.74
CA ASP A 40 -24.30 -7.28 2.97
C ASP A 40 -23.90 -8.17 4.15
N PHE A 41 -22.62 -8.10 4.52
CA PHE A 41 -22.05 -8.92 5.58
C PHE A 41 -22.15 -8.21 6.94
N VAL A 42 -22.69 -8.92 7.92
CA VAL A 42 -22.71 -8.48 9.32
C VAL A 42 -21.93 -9.49 10.15
N HIS A 43 -20.86 -9.03 10.78
CA HIS A 43 -20.10 -9.84 11.72
C HIS A 43 -20.91 -10.07 13.00
N VAL A 44 -21.16 -11.33 13.35
CA VAL A 44 -21.94 -11.71 14.53
C VAL A 44 -21.09 -12.48 15.53
N ARG A 45 -21.37 -12.26 16.81
CA ARG A 45 -20.80 -12.97 17.94
C ARG A 45 -21.91 -13.54 18.82
N ALA A 46 -21.68 -14.71 19.39
CA ALA A 46 -22.57 -15.46 20.26
C ALA A 46 -22.68 -14.89 21.68
N LEU A 47 -21.62 -14.28 22.24
CA LEU A 47 -21.63 -13.75 23.62
C LEU A 47 -21.40 -12.23 23.66
N GLU A 48 -22.35 -11.50 24.26
CA GLU A 48 -22.30 -10.04 24.36
C GLU A 48 -21.30 -9.51 25.40
N SER A 49 -21.11 -10.23 26.51
CA SER A 49 -20.29 -9.80 27.64
C SER A 49 -18.87 -10.37 27.65
N ARG A 50 -18.52 -11.18 26.65
CA ARG A 50 -17.21 -11.83 26.57
C ARG A 50 -16.60 -11.69 25.19
N TYR A 51 -15.38 -11.16 25.16
CA TYR A 51 -14.59 -11.00 23.95
C TYR A 51 -13.65 -12.19 23.79
N TRP A 52 -14.03 -13.14 22.93
CA TRP A 52 -13.15 -14.23 22.54
C TRP A 52 -12.45 -13.88 21.23
N LEU A 53 -11.12 -13.86 21.25
CA LEU A 53 -10.32 -13.45 20.09
C LEU A 53 -10.69 -14.20 18.78
N PRO A 54 -10.86 -15.54 18.75
CA PRO A 54 -11.23 -16.22 17.51
C PRO A 54 -12.56 -15.76 16.90
N GLU A 55 -13.48 -15.30 17.74
CA GLU A 55 -14.84 -14.90 17.37
C GLU A 55 -14.91 -13.44 16.91
N ILE A 56 -14.09 -12.54 17.46
CA ILE A 56 -14.15 -11.11 17.12
C ILE A 56 -13.11 -10.67 16.09
N MET A 57 -12.09 -11.50 15.87
CA MET A 57 -11.01 -11.23 14.90
C MET A 57 -11.21 -11.94 13.56
N SER A 58 -12.19 -12.82 13.46
CA SER A 58 -12.60 -13.43 12.18
C SER A 58 -13.56 -12.49 11.44
N GLY A 59 -13.74 -12.64 10.13
CA GLY A 59 -14.79 -11.90 9.39
C GLY A 59 -14.36 -11.18 8.10
N GLY A 60 -13.24 -11.54 7.50
CA GLY A 60 -12.81 -11.02 6.20
C GLY A 60 -12.43 -12.15 5.26
N ALA A 61 -12.47 -11.85 3.97
CA ALA A 61 -11.90 -12.66 2.90
C ALA A 61 -11.17 -11.71 1.95
N ALA A 62 -10.10 -12.19 1.32
CA ALA A 62 -9.38 -11.46 0.29
C ALA A 62 -9.35 -12.29 -1.00
N TRP A 63 -9.44 -11.61 -2.13
CA TRP A 63 -9.14 -12.18 -3.43
C TRP A 63 -7.89 -11.54 -4.02
N LEU A 64 -6.93 -12.36 -4.41
CA LEU A 64 -5.73 -11.93 -5.14
C LEU A 64 -5.18 -13.09 -5.96
N ASP A 65 -4.60 -12.82 -7.12
CA ASP A 65 -3.83 -13.82 -7.86
C ASP A 65 -2.46 -14.00 -7.16
N TYR A 66 -2.32 -15.06 -6.37
CA TYR A 66 -1.14 -15.29 -5.55
C TYR A 66 -0.03 -16.01 -6.32
N ASP A 67 -0.38 -16.94 -7.20
CA ASP A 67 0.60 -17.77 -7.93
C ASP A 67 0.88 -17.30 -9.37
N GLY A 68 0.11 -16.35 -9.88
CA GLY A 68 0.30 -15.71 -11.18
C GLY A 68 -0.32 -16.48 -12.35
N ASP A 69 -1.27 -17.38 -12.11
CA ASP A 69 -1.94 -18.15 -13.16
C ASP A 69 -3.09 -17.39 -13.84
N GLY A 70 -3.45 -16.22 -13.30
CA GLY A 70 -4.49 -15.33 -13.82
C GLY A 70 -5.88 -15.57 -13.22
N ASP A 71 -6.04 -16.56 -12.34
CA ASP A 71 -7.25 -16.79 -11.57
C ASP A 71 -7.10 -16.21 -10.14
N PRO A 72 -8.06 -15.41 -9.64
CA PRO A 72 -7.98 -14.89 -8.28
C PRO A 72 -8.15 -15.98 -7.21
N ASP A 73 -7.18 -16.09 -6.29
CA ASP A 73 -7.21 -16.97 -5.14
C ASP A 73 -7.98 -16.36 -3.96
N LEU A 74 -8.61 -17.22 -3.15
CA LEU A 74 -9.32 -16.84 -1.93
C LEU A 74 -8.47 -17.09 -0.68
N TYR A 75 -8.35 -16.08 0.18
CA TYR A 75 -7.68 -16.14 1.50
C TYR A 75 -8.61 -15.70 2.64
#